data_AF-A0A9E7UMK7-F1
#
_entry.id   AF-A0A9E7UMK7-F1
#
_cell.length_a   1.000
_cell.length_b   1.000
_cell.length_c   1.000
_cell.angle_alpha   90.00
_cell.angle_beta   90.00
_cell.angle_gamma   90.00
#
_symmetry.space_group_name_H-M   'P 1'
#
loop_
_entity.id
_entity.type
_entity.pdbx_description
1 polymer ?
#
loop_
_entity_poly.entity_id
_entity_poly.type
_entity_poly.pdbx_seq_one_letter_code
_entity_poly.pdbx_strand_id
1 'polypeptide(L)' 'MIFIGVPYYLGSQGLSTLKHFAPHIRTLTLCRYMHPNADMSFPNMEYEKWVKWLSELEGSLKT' A
#
# COMPACT_ATOMS: atom_id res chain seq x y z
N MET A 1 -9.20 -0.98 3.34
CA MET A 1 -8.93 -0.14 2.16
C MET A 1 -7.53 -0.43 1.64
N ILE A 2 -7.37 -0.64 0.33
CA ILE A 2 -6.08 -0.94 -0.29
C ILE A 2 -5.65 0.24 -1.16
N PHE A 3 -4.42 0.71 -0.99
CA PHE A 3 -3.81 1.74 -1.83
C PHE A 3 -2.72 1.13 -2.72
N ILE A 4 -2.82 1.35 -4.03
CA ILE A 4 -1.85 0.91 -5.03
C ILE A 4 -1.71 1.99 -6.11
N GLY A 5 -0.48 2.27 -6.54
CA GLY A 5 -0.21 3.18 -7.67
C GLY A 5 -0.57 4.67 -7.44
N VAL A 6 -0.89 5.07 -6.22
CA VAL A 6 -1.25 6.47 -5.90
C VAL A 6 0.01 7.30 -5.70
N PRO A 7 0.05 8.58 -6.14
CA PRO A 7 1.14 9.50 -5.79
C PRO A 7 1.37 9.53 -4.27
N TYR A 8 2.63 9.41 -3.85
CA TYR A 8 2.98 9.15 -2.44
C TYR A 8 2.34 10.14 -1.46
N TYR A 9 2.37 11.44 -1.79
CA TYR A 9 1.81 12.48 -0.93
C TYR A 9 0.29 12.37 -0.80
N LEU A 10 -0.44 12.07 -1.88
CA LEU A 10 -1.89 11.87 -1.83
C LEU A 10 -2.25 10.63 -1.01
N GLY A 11 -1.54 9.53 -1.24
CA GLY A 11 -1.72 8.31 -0.47
C GLY A 11 -1.46 8.54 1.02
N SER A 12 -0.37 9.24 1.36
CA SER A 12 -0.02 9.55 2.75
C SER A 12 -1.05 10.42 3.45
N GLN A 13 -1.60 11.44 2.77
CA GLN A 13 -2.66 12.30 3.33
C GLN A 13 -3.96 11.53 3.52
N GLY A 14 -4.39 10.76 2.52
CA GLY A 14 -5.60 9.94 2.63
C GLY A 14 -5.51 8.90 3.75
N LEU A 15 -4.35 8.26 3.90
CA LEU A 15 -4.10 7.32 5.00
C LEU A 15 -4.08 8.01 6.37
N SER A 16 -3.55 9.22 6.47
CA SER A 16 -3.63 10.01 7.70
C SER A 16 -5.08 10.26 8.10
N THR A 17 -5.94 10.63 7.15
CA THR A 17 -7.38 10.81 7.41
C THR A 17 -8.02 9.51 7.89
N LEU A 18 -7.76 8.39 7.22
CA LEU A 18 -8.33 7.10 7.61
C LEU A 18 -7.87 6.66 9.00
N LYS A 19 -6.59 6.85 9.33
CA LYS A 19 -6.03 6.51 10.63
C LYS A 19 -6.71 7.24 11.79
N HIS A 20 -7.04 8.52 11.62
CA HIS A 20 -7.60 9.36 12.70
C HIS A 20 -9.13 9.37 12.74
N PHE A 21 -9.78 9.31 11.58
CA PHE A 21 -11.24 9.50 11.48
C PHE A 21 -12.00 8.22 11.15
N ALA A 22 -11.31 7.13 10.76
CA ALA A 22 -11.93 5.84 10.45
C ALA A 22 -11.10 4.66 10.99
N PRO A 23 -10.83 4.58 12.31
CA PRO A 23 -9.94 3.56 12.89
C PRO A 23 -10.47 2.11 12.76
N HIS A 24 -11.75 1.94 12.44
CA HIS A 24 -12.35 0.63 12.16
C HIS A 24 -11.98 0.10 10.77
N ILE A 25 -11.43 0.93 9.88
CA ILE A 25 -11.01 0.53 8.54
C ILE A 25 -9.53 0.17 8.57
N ARG A 26 -9.22 -1.11 8.34
CA ARG A 26 -7.84 -1.57 8.16
C ARG A 26 -7.30 -1.14 6.81
N THR A 27 -6.08 -0.61 6.81
CA THR A 27 -5.40 -0.03 5.64
C THR A 27 -4.18 -0.85 5.24
N LEU A 28 -4.07 -1.14 3.94
CA LEU A 28 -2.95 -1.88 3.35
C LEU A 28 -2.41 -1.12 2.14
N THR A 29 -1.10 -0.94 2.05
CA THR A 29 -0.47 -0.33 0.86
C THR A 29 0.36 -1.33 0.08
N LEU A 30 0.10 -1.44 -1.22
CA LEU A 30 0.86 -2.25 -2.18
C LEU A 30 1.74 -1.35 -3.07
N CYS A 31 2.32 -0.29 -2.48
CA CYS A 31 3.16 0.69 -3.17
C CYS A 31 4.65 0.34 -3.06
N ARG A 32 5.47 0.88 -3.97
CA ARG A 32 6.94 0.75 -3.91
C ARG A 32 7.58 1.42 -2.69
N TYR A 33 6.89 2.43 -2.14
CA TYR A 33 7.34 3.17 -0.98
C TYR A 33 6.49 2.82 0.24
N MET A 34 7.15 2.77 1.38
CA MET A 34 6.55 2.47 2.68
C MET A 34 5.70 3.65 3.15
N HIS A 35 4.44 3.38 3.52
CA HIS A 35 3.51 4.39 4.03
C HIS A 35 3.33 4.22 5.55
N PRO A 36 3.85 5.15 6.38
CA PRO A 36 3.79 5.03 7.84
C PRO A 36 2.39 5.25 8.43
N ASN A 37 1.49 5.84 7.65
CA ASN A 37 0.11 6.07 8.06
C ASN A 37 -0.80 4.86 7.83
N ALA A 38 -0.33 3.81 7.15
CA ALA A 38 -1.09 2.58 6.95
C ALA A 38 -0.87 1.59 8.11
N ASP A 39 -1.85 0.73 8.35
CA ASP A 39 -1.71 -0.39 9.31
C ASP A 39 -0.69 -1.42 8.83
N MET A 40 -0.67 -1.66 7.50
CA MET A 40 0.25 -2.58 6.86
C MET A 40 0.84 -1.96 5.60
N SER A 41 2.17 -2.00 5.52
CA SER A 41 2.94 -1.46 4.42
C SER A 41 4.15 -2.33 4.15
N PHE A 42 4.46 -2.54 2.87
CA PHE A 42 5.71 -3.16 2.48
C PHE A 42 6.90 -2.19 2.66
N PRO A 43 8.11 -2.71 2.87
CA PRO A 43 9.32 -1.89 2.89
C PRO A 43 9.57 -1.25 1.52
N ASN A 44 10.37 -0.18 1.53
CA ASN A 44 10.81 0.46 0.29
C ASN A 44 11.51 -0.55 -0.62
N MET A 45 11.17 -0.52 -1.90
CA MET A 45 11.73 -1.40 -2.91
C MET A 45 11.92 -0.66 -4.22
N GLU A 46 12.88 -1.12 -5.01
CA GLU A 46 13.09 -0.62 -6.37
C GLU A 46 11.92 -0.98 -7.28
N TYR A 47 11.74 -0.19 -8.34
CA TYR A 47 10.59 -0.32 -9.23
C TYR A 47 10.49 -1.71 -9.87
N GLU A 48 11.59 -2.27 -10.35
CA GLU A 48 11.60 -3.61 -10.97
C GLU A 48 11.22 -4.71 -9.97
N LYS A 49 11.75 -4.61 -8.75
CA LYS A 49 11.42 -5.54 -7.66
C LYS A 49 9.95 -5.44 -7.26
N TRP A 50 9.41 -4.22 -7.23
CA TRP A 50 7.99 -3.98 -6.94
C TRP A 50 7.07 -4.59 -8.00
N VAL A 51 7.39 -4.39 -9.28
CA VAL A 51 6.61 -4.97 -10.39
C VAL A 51 6.65 -6.49 -10.32
N LYS A 52 7.82 -7.10 -10.10
CA LYS A 52 7.95 -8.56 -9.96
C LYS A 52 7.11 -9.09 -8.79
N TRP A 53 7.18 -8.42 -7.63
CA TRP A 53 6.41 -8.80 -6.45
C TRP A 53 4.89 -8.68 -6.68
N LEU A 54 4.43 -7.65 -7.39
CA LEU A 54 3.02 -7.52 -7.77
C LEU A 54 2.56 -8.67 -8.68
N SER A 55 3.38 -9.07 -9.65
CA SER A 55 3.07 -10.21 -10.53
C SER A 55 3.01 -11.54 -9.76
N GLU A 56 3.91 -11.75 -8.79
CA GLU A 56 3.87 -12.93 -7.91
C GLU A 56 2.61 -12.93 -7.03
N LEU A 57 2.22 -11.77 -6.49
CA LEU A 57 0.98 -11.59 -5.72
C LEU A 57 -0.26 -11.86 -6.59
N GLU A 58 -0.28 -11.40 -7.83
CA GLU A 58 -1.36 -11.68 -8.77
C GLU A 58 -1.50 -13.19 -9.03
N GLY A 59 -0.37 -13.88 -9.20
CA GLY A 59 -0.34 -15.34 -9.40
C GLY A 59 -0.89 -16.11 -8.20
N SER A 60 -0.59 -15.68 -6.97
CA SER A 60 -1.07 -16.37 -5.76
C SER A 60 -2.57 -16.21 -5.51
N LEU A 61 -3.19 -15.16 -6.05
CA LEU A 61 -4.63 -14.90 -5.92
C LEU A 61 -5.49 -15.68 -6.94
N LYS A 62 -4.88 -16.21 -8.01
CA LYS A 62 -5.59 -16.96 -9.08
C LYS A 62 -5.72 -18.47 -8.79
N THR A 63 -5.34 -18.90 -7.59
CA THR A 63 -5.52 -20.28 -7.09
C THR A 63 -6.82 -20.38 -6.31
#